data_AF-A0A0K2YK62-F1
#
_entry.id   AF-A0A0K2YK62-F1
#
_cell.length_a   1.000
_cell.length_b   1.000
_cell.length_c   1.000
_cell.angle_alpha   90.00
_cell.angle_beta   90.00
_cell.angle_gamma   90.00
#
_symmetry.space_group_name_H-M   'P 1'
#
loop_
_entity.id
_entity.type
_entity.pdbx_description
1 polymer ?
#
loop_
_entity_poly.entity_id
_entity_poly.type
_entity_poly.pdbx_seq_one_letter_code
_entity_poly.pdbx_strand_id
1 'polypeptide(L)'
;MGAMSWQHWLIVAVVVIVLFGSKKLPDAARGLGRSLRIFKSEVKEMQNDGTPAPEQAPAAQLPATPQVQQPAVTETVTETKAS
;
A
#
# COMPACT_ATOMS: atom_id res chain seq x y z
N MET A 1 17.79 32.90 -13.05
CA MET A 1 16.48 32.54 -13.64
C MET A 1 16.34 31.01 -13.61
N GLY A 2 15.74 30.39 -12.58
CA GLY A 2 15.62 28.92 -12.59
C GLY A 2 15.24 28.23 -11.27
N ALA A 3 15.29 28.90 -10.12
CA ALA A 3 14.99 28.28 -8.83
C ALA A 3 13.53 28.44 -8.33
N MET A 4 12.76 29.38 -8.89
CA MET A 4 11.43 29.72 -8.35
C MET A 4 10.30 28.77 -8.77
N SER A 5 10.46 27.98 -9.83
CA SER A 5 9.39 27.12 -10.35
C SER A 5 9.16 25.86 -9.52
N TRP A 6 10.23 25.20 -9.08
CA TRP A 6 10.12 23.98 -8.28
C TRP A 6 9.58 24.27 -6.86
N GLN A 7 9.99 25.39 -6.26
CA GLN A 7 9.51 25.80 -4.95
C GLN A 7 8.00 26.07 -4.95
N HIS A 8 7.46 26.61 -6.05
CA HIS A 8 6.02 26.87 -6.19
C HIS A 8 5.20 25.58 -6.13
N TRP A 9 5.64 24.54 -6.85
CA TRP A 9 5.01 23.22 -6.78
C TRP A 9 5.05 22.61 -5.38
N LEU A 10 6.15 22.80 -4.66
CA LEU A 10 6.31 22.33 -3.29
C LEU A 10 5.32 23.03 -2.35
N ILE A 11 5.13 24.34 -2.50
CA ILE A 11 4.14 25.12 -1.74
C ILE A 11 2.72 24.63 -2.03
N VAL A 12 2.37 24.41 -3.30
CA VAL A 12 1.05 23.87 -3.69
C VAL A 12 0.83 22.50 -3.08
N ALA A 13 1.82 21.61 -3.13
CA ALA A 13 1.72 20.28 -2.52
C ALA A 13 1.48 20.36 -1.00
N VAL A 14 2.18 21.26 -0.30
CA VAL A 14 1.98 21.50 1.13
C VAL A 14 0.55 21.97 1.41
N VAL A 15 0.04 22.94 0.63
CA VAL A 15 -1.34 23.44 0.79
C VAL A 15 -2.37 22.33 0.58
N VAL A 16 -2.20 21.49 -0.44
CA VAL A 16 -3.08 20.33 -0.69
C VAL A 16 -3.03 19.33 0.47
N ILE A 17 -1.84 19.03 1.01
CA ILE A 17 -1.70 18.13 2.17
C ILE A 17 -2.38 18.71 3.41
N VAL A 18 -2.31 20.02 3.63
CA VAL A 18 -2.97 20.68 4.78
C VAL A 18 -4.49 20.65 4.63
N LEU A 19 -5.02 20.92 3.44
CA LEU A 19 -6.47 20.94 3.18
C LEU A 19 -7.09 19.54 3.19
N PHE A 20 -6.45 18.57 2.55
CA PHE A 20 -6.97 17.21 2.42
C PHE A 20 -6.53 16.29 3.57
N GLY A 21 -5.41 16.59 4.22
CA GLY A 21 -4.80 15.79 5.28
C GLY A 21 -3.82 14.74 4.76
N SER A 22 -2.80 14.43 5.57
CA SER A 22 -1.70 13.50 5.26
C SER A 22 -2.15 12.06 4.98
N LYS A 23 -3.32 11.63 5.47
CA LYS A 23 -3.86 10.28 5.21
C LYS A 23 -4.70 10.20 3.94
N LYS A 24 -5.35 11.29 3.49
CA LYS A 24 -6.31 11.24 2.38
C LYS A 24 -5.65 11.36 1.01
N LEU A 25 -4.58 12.12 0.90
CA LEU A 25 -3.80 12.23 -0.34
C LEU A 25 -3.20 10.89 -0.79
N PRO A 26 -2.46 10.13 0.06
CA PRO A 26 -1.94 8.82 -0.34
C PRO A 26 -3.02 7.76 -0.51
N ASP A 27 -4.12 7.83 0.25
CA ASP A 27 -5.24 6.90 0.13
C ASP A 27 -5.99 7.08 -1.21
N ALA A 28 -6.30 8.33 -1.57
CA ALA A 28 -6.88 8.67 -2.85
C ALA A 28 -5.93 8.34 -4.02
N ALA A 29 -4.64 8.65 -3.89
CA ALA A 29 -3.65 8.28 -4.89
C ALA A 29 -3.54 6.76 -5.08
N ARG A 30 -3.66 5.97 -4.00
CA ARG A 30 -3.70 4.50 -4.08
C ARG A 30 -4.97 3.95 -4.73
N GLY A 31 -6.13 4.59 -4.49
CA GLY A 31 -7.37 4.26 -5.18
C GLY A 31 -7.31 4.58 -6.67
N LEU A 32 -6.96 5.82 -7.00
CA LEU A 32 -6.80 6.29 -8.38
C LEU A 32 -5.71 5.52 -9.13
N GLY A 33 -4.56 5.27 -8.50
CA GLY A 33 -3.45 4.53 -9.10
C GLY A 33 -3.82 3.09 -9.46
N ARG A 34 -4.65 2.41 -8.66
CA ARG A 34 -5.17 1.07 -9.01
C ARG A 34 -6.11 1.13 -10.22
N SER A 35 -7.04 2.10 -10.26
CA SER A 35 -7.94 2.28 -11.41
C SER A 35 -7.18 2.65 -12.69
N LEU A 36 -6.21 3.56 -12.59
CA LEU A 36 -5.35 3.93 -13.72
C LEU A 36 -4.48 2.76 -14.18
N ARG A 37 -4.01 1.89 -13.28
CA ARG A 37 -3.21 0.72 -13.66
C ARG A 37 -4.03 -0.28 -14.46
N ILE A 38 -5.27 -0.56 -14.03
CA ILE A 38 -6.19 -1.46 -14.76
C ILE A 38 -6.47 -0.87 -16.15
N PHE A 39 -6.87 0.40 -16.21
CA PHE A 39 -7.11 1.09 -17.47
C PHE A 39 -5.86 1.12 -18.36
N LYS A 40 -4.67 1.37 -17.80
CA LYS A 40 -3.39 1.35 -18.53
C LYS A 40 -3.09 -0.05 -19.08
N SER A 41 -3.37 -1.11 -18.32
CA SER A 41 -3.20 -2.49 -18.75
C SER A 41 -4.15 -2.85 -19.90
N GLU A 42 -5.43 -2.49 -19.79
CA GLU A 42 -6.42 -2.71 -20.84
C GLU A 42 -6.09 -1.92 -22.12
N VAL A 43 -5.76 -0.64 -21.98
CA VAL A 43 -5.32 0.19 -23.11
C VAL A 43 -4.00 -0.31 -23.70
N LYS A 44 -3.11 -0.86 -22.87
CA LYS A 44 -1.84 -1.41 -23.36
C LYS A 44 -2.08 -2.70 -24.12
N GLU A 45 -2.93 -3.61 -23.65
CA GLU A 45 -3.36 -4.82 -24.37
C GLU A 45 -3.90 -4.46 -25.76
N MET A 46 -4.84 -3.50 -25.84
CA MET A 46 -5.36 -3.00 -27.12
C MET A 46 -4.28 -2.42 -28.05
N GLN A 47 -3.16 -1.94 -27.50
CA GLN A 47 -2.03 -1.44 -28.27
C GLN A 47 -0.87 -2.44 -28.41
N ASN A 48 -0.90 -3.60 -27.75
CA ASN A 48 0.17 -4.61 -27.73
C ASN A 48 -0.21 -5.93 -28.41
N ASP A 49 -1.30 -5.97 -29.19
CA ASP A 49 -1.65 -7.04 -30.16
C ASP A 49 -0.53 -7.38 -31.20
N GLY A 50 0.73 -6.96 -30.99
CA GLY A 50 1.90 -7.33 -31.78
C GLY A 50 3.22 -7.58 -31.02
N THR A 51 3.31 -7.52 -29.68
CA THR A 51 4.56 -7.87 -28.94
C THR A 51 4.29 -8.14 -27.44
N PRO A 52 4.83 -9.23 -26.83
CA PRO A 52 4.59 -9.53 -25.42
C PRO A 52 5.40 -8.61 -24.50
N ALA A 53 4.75 -7.98 -23.52
CA ALA A 53 5.40 -7.20 -22.47
C ALA A 53 5.55 -8.02 -21.16
N PRO A 54 6.66 -7.86 -20.41
CA PRO A 54 6.92 -8.65 -19.21
C PRO A 54 5.98 -8.28 -18.06
N GLU A 55 5.47 -9.33 -17.41
CA GLU A 55 4.56 -9.33 -16.28
C GLU A 55 5.14 -8.54 -15.08
N GLN A 56 4.56 -7.37 -14.78
CA GLN A 56 4.95 -6.58 -13.62
C GLN A 56 4.23 -7.10 -12.37
N ALA A 57 4.93 -7.92 -11.60
CA ALA A 57 4.53 -8.45 -10.30
C ALA A 57 3.92 -7.40 -9.35
N PRO A 58 2.93 -7.76 -8.51
CA PRO A 58 2.38 -6.85 -7.50
C PRO A 58 3.41 -6.64 -6.38
N ALA A 59 4.07 -5.48 -6.36
CA ALA A 59 4.84 -5.06 -5.21
C ALA A 59 3.91 -4.44 -4.14
N ALA A 60 4.05 -4.94 -2.91
CA ALA A 60 3.49 -4.45 -1.65
C ALA A 60 2.04 -4.85 -1.29
N GLN A 61 1.82 -6.15 -1.06
CA GLN A 61 1.06 -6.55 0.13
C GLN A 61 2.06 -6.68 1.30
N LEU A 62 1.97 -5.78 2.27
CA LEU A 62 2.45 -6.04 3.63
C LEU A 62 1.21 -6.43 4.45
N PRO A 63 1.03 -7.70 4.81
CA PRO A 63 0.30 -8.09 6.01
C PRO A 63 1.25 -8.83 6.95
N ALA A 64 1.85 -8.08 7.88
CA ALA A 64 2.32 -8.59 9.16
C ALA A 64 1.72 -7.60 10.18
N THR A 65 0.78 -7.93 11.05
CA THR A 65 0.54 -9.17 11.81
C THR A 65 -0.91 -9.17 12.33
N PRO A 66 -1.64 -10.28 12.26
CA PRO A 66 -2.57 -10.67 13.32
C PRO A 66 -1.91 -11.74 14.17
N GLN A 67 -1.24 -11.36 15.25
CA GLN A 67 -0.81 -12.31 16.30
C GLN A 67 -1.90 -12.30 17.38
N VAL A 68 -3.00 -13.00 17.12
CA VAL A 68 -3.92 -13.44 18.16
C VAL A 68 -3.53 -14.88 18.50
N GLN A 69 -2.47 -15.04 19.30
CA GLN A 69 -2.14 -16.32 19.89
C GLN A 69 -1.24 -16.14 21.12
N GLN A 70 -1.86 -16.00 22.29
CA GLN A 70 -1.33 -16.61 23.50
C GLN A 70 -2.46 -16.88 24.50
N PRO A 71 -3.06 -18.08 24.46
CA PRO A 71 -3.63 -18.67 25.67
C PRO A 71 -2.46 -19.21 26.49
N ALA A 72 -2.05 -18.49 27.53
CA ALA A 72 -1.20 -19.01 28.59
C ALA A 72 -2.00 -18.94 29.90
N VAL A 73 -3.06 -19.75 29.96
CA VAL A 73 -3.65 -20.16 31.25
C VAL A 73 -2.77 -21.30 31.76
N THR A 74 -1.73 -20.97 32.53
CA THR A 74 -1.05 -21.94 33.38
C THR A 74 -1.93 -22.12 34.61
N GLU A 75 -2.96 -22.95 34.47
CA GLU A 75 -3.67 -23.50 35.63
C GLU A 75 -2.86 -24.67 36.18
N THR A 76 -2.65 -24.59 37.48
CA THR A 76 -2.01 -25.55 38.37
C THR A 76 -2.94 -26.76 38.58
N VAL A 77 -2.37 -27.88 39.07
CA VAL A 77 -3.03 -29.11 39.57
C VAL A 77 -3.36 -30.11 38.46
N THR A 78 -2.68 -31.26 38.34
CA THR A 78 -2.87 -32.46 39.17
C THR A 78 -1.71 -33.41 38.84
N GLU A 79 -0.70 -33.58 39.72
CA GLU A 79 -0.63 -34.69 40.66
C GLU A 79 -1.17 -36.02 40.08
N THR A 80 -0.31 -36.92 39.61
CA THR A 80 -0.45 -38.38 39.73
C THR A 80 0.72 -39.02 38.99
N LYS A 81 1.40 -39.96 39.68
CA LYS A 81 2.48 -40.85 39.20
C LYS A 81 3.90 -40.35 39.48
N ALA A 82 4.34 -40.51 40.74
CA ALA A 82 5.43 -41.42 41.11
C ALA A 82 5.94 -41.13 42.54
N SER A 83 5.33 -41.78 43.54
CA SER A 83 5.94 -42.38 44.75
C SER A 83 4.88 -42.65 45.79
#